data_AF-A0A521J586-F1
#
_entry.id   AF-A0A521J586-F1
#
_cell.length_a   1.000
_cell.length_b   1.000
_cell.length_c   1.000
_cell.angle_alpha   90.00
_cell.angle_beta   90.00
_cell.angle_gamma   90.00
#
_symmetry.space_group_name_H-M   'P 1'
#
loop_
_entity.id
_entity.type
_entity.pdbx_description
1 polymer ?
#
loop_
_entity_poly.entity_id
_entity_poly.type
_entity_poly.pdbx_seq_one_letter_code
_entity_poly.pdbx_strand_id
1 'polypeptide(L)'
;MIKDKIVRAIRARKFQLFLKICIYFVLVCVSFVYMEPILKMISMTFMSTKDVIDPSVEWLPKSPSFNNLKVAATVLDIKKTLLNSIWFSALLAVAQTFVSALTGFALSRYNFKFKKIWIIMIILAFIIPIP
;
A
#
# COMPACT_ATOMS: atom_id res chain seq x y z
N MET A 1 4.83 25.60 44.86
CA MET A 1 5.87 25.41 43.82
C MET A 1 5.99 23.97 43.30
N ILE A 2 6.25 22.94 44.15
CA ILE A 2 6.37 21.54 43.68
C ILE A 2 5.00 20.94 43.29
N LYS A 3 3.95 21.17 44.09
CA LYS A 3 2.58 20.70 43.81
C LYS A 3 2.06 21.23 42.46
N ASP A 4 2.35 22.49 42.13
CA ASP A 4 1.93 23.12 40.88
C ASP A 4 2.64 22.57 39.65
N LYS A 5 3.88 22.07 39.80
CA LYS A 5 4.59 21.35 38.73
C LYS A 5 3.98 19.97 38.50
N ILE A 6 3.61 19.26 39.58
CA ILE A 6 2.98 17.93 39.51
C ILE A 6 1.59 18.01 38.84
N VAL A 7 0.75 18.97 39.24
CA VAL A 7 -0.59 19.14 38.65
C VAL A 7 -0.50 19.50 37.16
N ARG A 8 0.45 20.36 36.77
CA ARG A 8 0.70 20.69 35.36
C ARG A 8 1.18 19.48 34.55
N ALA A 9 2.07 18.66 35.12
CA ALA A 9 2.54 17.43 34.48
C ALA A 9 1.40 16.40 34.28
N ILE A 10 0.52 16.24 35.26
CA ILE A 10 -0.65 15.34 35.15
C ILE A 10 -1.62 15.83 34.08
N ARG A 11 -1.90 17.15 34.03
CA ARG A 11 -2.78 17.74 33.00
C ARG A 11 -2.20 17.56 31.60
N ALA A 12 -0.90 17.81 31.42
CA ALA A 12 -0.21 17.59 30.15
C ALA A 12 -0.28 16.11 29.73
N ARG A 13 -0.08 15.17 30.66
CA ARG A 13 -0.18 13.72 30.38
C ARG A 13 -1.60 13.29 29.97
N LYS A 14 -2.64 13.82 30.63
CA LYS A 14 -4.04 13.56 30.24
C LYS A 14 -4.37 14.13 28.86
N PHE A 15 -3.91 15.34 28.55
CA PHE A 15 -4.09 15.93 27.22
C PHE A 15 -3.37 15.13 26.12
N GLN A 16 -2.13 14.68 26.38
CA GLN A 16 -1.40 13.80 25.47
C GLN A 16 -2.10 12.45 25.26
N LEU A 17 -2.70 11.87 26.30
CA LEU A 17 -3.50 10.65 26.17
C LEU A 17 -4.74 10.88 25.30
N PHE A 18 -5.46 11.99 25.52
CA PHE A 18 -6.60 12.36 24.69
C PHE A 18 -6.22 12.54 23.23
N LEU A 19 -5.14 13.28 22.93
CA LEU A 19 -4.65 13.45 21.56
C LEU A 19 -4.31 12.11 20.91
N LYS A 20 -3.66 11.19 21.65
CA LYS A 20 -3.39 9.84 21.15
C LYS A 20 -4.67 9.09 20.80
N ILE A 21 -5.70 9.17 21.65
CA ILE A 21 -7.01 8.55 21.38
C ILE A 21 -7.63 9.15 20.11
N CYS A 22 -7.60 10.47 19.94
CA CYS A 22 -8.09 11.11 18.72
C CYS A 22 -7.32 10.66 17.47
N ILE A 23 -5.99 10.59 17.56
CA ILE A 23 -5.13 10.11 16.46
C ILE A 23 -5.52 8.67 16.11
N TYR A 24 -5.59 7.77 17.09
CA TYR A 24 -5.98 6.38 16.85
C TYR A 24 -7.40 6.24 16.29
N PHE A 25 -8.34 7.05 16.76
CA PHE A 25 -9.70 7.08 16.22
C PHE A 25 -9.68 7.42 14.72
N VAL A 26 -8.97 8.48 14.33
CA VAL A 26 -8.84 8.86 12.92
C VAL A 26 -8.14 7.77 12.11
N LEU A 27 -7.06 7.18 12.62
CA LEU A 27 -6.36 6.06 11.98
C LEU A 27 -7.27 4.86 11.74
N VAL A 28 -8.13 4.51 12.70
CA VAL A 28 -9.10 3.41 12.57
C VAL A 28 -10.14 3.74 11.50
N CYS A 29 -10.69 4.96 11.50
CA CYS A 29 -11.65 5.39 10.47
C CYS A 29 -11.04 5.33 9.07
N VAL A 30 -9.84 5.88 8.89
CA VAL A 30 -9.13 5.84 7.60
C VAL A 30 -8.83 4.40 7.19
N SER A 31 -8.34 3.57 8.11
CA SER A 31 -8.05 2.16 7.83
C SER A 31 -9.30 1.39 7.39
N PHE A 32 -10.45 1.66 8.02
CA PHE A 32 -11.71 1.03 7.64
C PHE A 32 -12.13 1.39 6.21
N VAL A 33 -12.04 2.67 5.83
CA VAL A 33 -12.35 3.14 4.46
C VAL A 33 -11.47 2.45 3.42
N TYR A 34 -10.17 2.26 3.69
CA TYR A 34 -9.26 1.54 2.79
C TYR A 34 -9.48 0.02 2.79
N MET A 35 -9.94 -0.56 3.90
CA MET A 35 -10.18 -1.99 4.03
C MET A 35 -11.48 -2.43 3.37
N GLU A 36 -12.52 -1.58 3.33
CA GLU A 36 -13.82 -1.89 2.73
C GLU A 36 -13.72 -2.55 1.33
N PRO A 37 -13.03 -1.97 0.32
CA PRO A 37 -12.94 -2.58 -1.01
C PRO A 37 -12.21 -3.93 -0.98
N ILE A 38 -11.21 -4.10 -0.11
CA ILE A 38 -10.47 -5.36 0.03
C ILE A 38 -11.37 -6.44 0.61
N LEU A 39 -12.12 -6.13 1.67
CA LEU A 39 -13.08 -7.05 2.27
C LEU A 39 -14.19 -7.43 1.29
N LYS A 40 -14.65 -6.47 0.48
CA LYS A 40 -15.62 -6.73 -0.58
C LYS A 40 -15.07 -7.69 -1.64
N MET A 41 -13.82 -7.51 -2.09
CA MET A 41 -13.19 -8.44 -3.03
C MET A 41 -13.06 -9.86 -2.45
N ILE A 42 -12.72 -9.98 -1.16
CA ILE A 42 -12.67 -11.28 -0.48
C ILE A 42 -14.06 -11.91 -0.47
N SER A 43 -15.09 -11.15 -0.12
CA SER A 43 -16.48 -11.65 -0.12
C SER A 43 -16.93 -12.11 -1.50
N MET A 44 -16.74 -11.29 -2.53
CA MET A 44 -17.07 -11.61 -3.93
C MET A 44 -16.32 -12.85 -4.44
N THR A 45 -15.10 -13.12 -3.95
CA THR A 45 -14.35 -14.33 -4.29
C THR A 45 -15.11 -15.60 -3.90
N PHE A 46 -15.88 -15.55 -2.82
CA PHE A 46 -16.68 -16.69 -2.32
C PHE A 46 -18.16 -16.62 -2.71
N MET A 47 -18.63 -15.58 -3.39
CA MET A 47 -20.02 -15.47 -3.85
C MET A 47 -20.31 -16.38 -5.05
N SER A 48 -21.46 -17.05 -5.07
CA SER A 48 -21.93 -17.73 -6.27
C SER A 48 -22.34 -16.70 -7.35
N THR A 49 -22.45 -17.12 -8.61
CA THR A 49 -22.91 -16.22 -9.70
C THR A 49 -24.30 -15.64 -9.43
N LYS A 50 -25.15 -16.37 -8.70
CA LYS A 50 -26.48 -15.91 -8.30
C LYS A 50 -26.42 -14.86 -7.19
N ASP A 51 -25.45 -14.98 -6.29
CA ASP A 51 -25.24 -14.01 -5.20
C ASP A 51 -24.67 -12.70 -5.75
N VAL A 52 -23.77 -12.75 -6.74
CA VAL A 52 -23.16 -11.54 -7.34
C VAL A 52 -24.18 -10.65 -8.06
N ILE A 53 -25.24 -11.24 -8.62
CA ILE A 53 -26.30 -10.51 -9.32
C ILE A 53 -27.48 -10.12 -8.40
N ASP A 54 -27.52 -10.63 -7.17
CA ASP A 54 -28.55 -10.27 -6.19
C ASP A 54 -28.12 -8.99 -5.45
N PRO A 55 -28.78 -7.84 -5.67
CA PRO A 55 -28.44 -6.59 -4.99
C PRO A 55 -28.67 -6.66 -3.47
N SER A 56 -29.35 -7.69 -2.97
CA SER A 56 -29.56 -7.92 -1.54
C SER A 56 -28.35 -8.58 -0.85
N VAL A 57 -27.32 -8.97 -1.60
CA VAL A 57 -26.11 -9.66 -1.10
C VAL A 57 -24.89 -8.75 -1.29
N GLU A 58 -24.64 -7.88 -0.30
CA GLU A 58 -23.53 -6.92 -0.41
C GLU A 58 -22.26 -7.34 0.34
N TRP A 59 -22.40 -7.94 1.53
CA TRP A 59 -21.26 -8.14 2.44
C TRP A 59 -20.87 -9.61 2.66
N LEU A 60 -21.84 -10.53 2.78
CA LEU A 60 -21.58 -11.94 3.06
C LEU A 60 -22.34 -12.82 2.07
N PRO A 61 -21.69 -13.82 1.43
CA PRO A 61 -22.36 -14.71 0.49
C PRO A 61 -23.48 -15.50 1.18
N LYS A 62 -24.64 -15.59 0.52
CA LYS A 62 -25.74 -16.47 0.95
C LYS A 62 -25.41 -17.93 0.61
N SER A 63 -24.70 -18.15 -0.49
CA SER A 63 -24.29 -19.44 -1.00
C SER A 63 -22.77 -19.45 -1.28
N PRO A 64 -21.94 -19.72 -0.25
CA PRO A 64 -20.48 -19.76 -0.40
C PRO A 64 -20.06 -20.77 -1.48
N SER A 65 -19.20 -20.33 -2.40
CA SER A 65 -18.71 -21.13 -3.52
C SER A 65 -17.22 -20.91 -3.78
N PHE A 66 -16.50 -22.00 -4.01
CA PHE A 66 -15.10 -21.98 -4.44
C PHE A 66 -14.95 -21.98 -5.97
N ASN A 67 -16.05 -21.88 -6.72
CA ASN A 67 -16.02 -21.98 -8.18
C ASN A 67 -15.21 -20.83 -8.81
N ASN A 68 -15.36 -19.61 -8.31
CA ASN A 68 -14.63 -18.45 -8.83
C ASN A 68 -13.11 -18.62 -8.69
N LEU A 69 -12.65 -19.20 -7.58
CA LEU A 69 -11.24 -19.52 -7.36
C LEU A 69 -10.74 -20.59 -8.34
N LYS A 70 -11.52 -21.64 -8.60
CA LYS A 70 -11.15 -22.67 -9.60
C LYS A 70 -11.07 -22.08 -11.01
N VAL A 71 -12.09 -21.31 -11.41
CA VAL A 71 -12.13 -20.68 -12.73
C VAL A 71 -10.96 -19.72 -12.89
N ALA A 72 -10.70 -18.86 -11.91
CA ALA A 72 -9.56 -17.95 -11.91
C ALA A 72 -8.22 -18.72 -12.00
N ALA A 73 -8.08 -19.82 -11.26
CA ALA A 73 -6.87 -20.64 -11.29
C ALA A 73 -6.57 -21.24 -12.66
N THR A 74 -7.61 -21.69 -13.37
CA THR A 74 -7.48 -22.27 -14.71
C THR A 74 -7.26 -21.20 -15.78
N VAL A 75 -8.06 -20.13 -15.77
CA VAL A 75 -8.00 -19.06 -16.79
C VAL A 75 -6.68 -18.28 -16.70
N LEU A 76 -6.20 -18.02 -15.49
CA LEU A 76 -4.95 -17.28 -15.27
C LEU A 76 -3.70 -18.15 -15.45
N ASP A 77 -3.84 -19.49 -15.46
CA ASP A 77 -2.73 -20.42 -15.26
C ASP A 77 -1.88 -19.97 -14.05
N ILE A 78 -2.49 -20.03 -12.85
CA ILE A 78 -1.96 -19.41 -11.63
C ILE A 78 -0.48 -19.74 -11.40
N LYS A 79 -0.05 -20.98 -11.64
CA LYS A 79 1.33 -21.39 -11.40
C LYS A 79 2.29 -20.63 -12.31
N LYS A 80 2.03 -20.63 -13.61
CA LYS A 80 2.89 -19.97 -14.59
C LYS A 80 2.90 -18.47 -14.39
N THR A 81 1.73 -17.87 -14.24
CA THR A 81 1.60 -16.42 -14.08
C THR A 81 2.24 -15.93 -12.78
N LEU A 82 2.02 -16.63 -11.65
CA LEU A 82 2.61 -16.25 -10.38
C LEU A 82 4.14 -16.36 -10.41
N LEU A 83 4.69 -17.44 -10.97
CA LEU A 83 6.15 -17.60 -11.10
C LEU A 83 6.75 -16.53 -12.00
N ASN A 84 6.12 -16.23 -13.13
CA ASN A 84 6.58 -15.17 -14.04
C ASN A 84 6.56 -13.81 -13.35
N SER A 85 5.48 -13.46 -12.64
CA SER A 85 5.37 -12.19 -11.92
C SER A 85 6.42 -12.07 -10.81
N ILE A 86 6.62 -13.12 -10.01
CA ILE A 86 7.64 -13.12 -8.95
C ILE A 86 9.03 -12.98 -9.55
N TRP A 87 9.37 -13.79 -10.55
CA TRP A 87 10.68 -13.75 -11.19
C TRP A 87 10.97 -12.40 -11.82
N PHE A 88 10.04 -11.88 -12.61
CA PHE A 88 10.17 -10.60 -13.29
C PHE A 88 10.30 -9.44 -12.30
N SER A 89 9.41 -9.37 -11.30
CA SER A 89 9.43 -8.29 -10.32
C SER A 89 10.66 -8.33 -9.41
N ALA A 90 11.11 -9.52 -8.99
CA ALA A 90 12.31 -9.67 -8.19
C ALA A 90 13.57 -9.27 -8.96
N LEU A 91 13.73 -9.76 -10.19
CA LEU A 91 14.86 -9.41 -11.04
C LEU A 91 14.92 -7.91 -11.30
N LEU A 92 13.76 -7.31 -11.66
CA LEU A 92 13.66 -5.89 -11.90
C LEU A 92 13.97 -5.08 -10.63
N ALA A 93 13.44 -5.47 -9.48
CA ALA A 93 13.70 -4.79 -8.21
C ALA A 93 15.20 -4.81 -7.83
N VAL A 94 15.87 -5.95 -8.00
CA VAL A 94 17.31 -6.08 -7.72
C VAL A 94 18.13 -5.22 -8.68
N ALA A 95 17.89 -5.36 -9.99
CA ALA A 95 18.61 -4.58 -11.00
C ALA A 95 18.40 -3.07 -10.81
N GLN A 96 17.15 -2.65 -10.58
CA GLN A 96 16.79 -1.25 -10.35
C GLN A 96 17.44 -0.70 -9.07
N THR A 97 17.43 -1.48 -7.98
CA THR A 97 18.07 -1.07 -6.72
C THR A 97 19.58 -0.93 -6.90
N PHE A 98 20.21 -1.88 -7.59
CA PHE A 98 21.66 -1.85 -7.84
C PHE A 98 22.06 -0.63 -8.67
N VAL A 99 21.37 -0.38 -9.79
CA VAL A 99 21.64 0.76 -10.66
C VAL A 99 21.37 2.08 -9.92
N SER A 100 20.22 2.22 -9.26
CA SER A 100 19.87 3.44 -8.54
C SER A 100 20.81 3.73 -7.36
N ALA A 101 21.28 2.70 -6.65
CA ALA A 101 22.26 2.86 -5.58
C ALA A 101 23.61 3.37 -6.12
N LEU A 102 24.12 2.78 -7.21
CA LEU A 102 25.36 3.22 -7.84
C LEU A 102 25.25 4.64 -8.39
N THR A 103 24.16 4.96 -9.10
CA THR A 103 23.93 6.29 -9.65
C THR A 103 23.76 7.34 -8.54
N GLY A 104 23.01 7.01 -7.49
CA GLY A 104 22.83 7.89 -6.32
C GLY A 104 24.14 8.14 -5.57
N PHE A 105 24.99 7.10 -5.41
CA PHE A 105 26.33 7.26 -4.85
C PHE A 105 27.21 8.15 -5.72
N ALA A 106 27.21 7.93 -7.04
CA ALA A 106 28.03 8.70 -7.96
C ALA A 106 27.64 10.20 -7.97
N LEU A 107 26.33 10.48 -8.02
CA LEU A 107 25.80 11.84 -7.99
C LEU A 107 25.97 12.52 -6.64
N SER A 108 25.92 11.80 -5.52
CA SER A 108 26.09 12.42 -4.19
C SER A 108 27.55 12.71 -3.86
N ARG A 109 28.48 11.79 -4.18
CA ARG A 109 29.87 11.87 -3.72
C ARG A 109 30.82 12.55 -4.70
N TYR A 110 30.67 12.33 -6.01
CA TYR A 110 31.60 12.87 -7.00
C TYR A 110 31.14 14.21 -7.58
N ASN A 111 32.10 15.06 -7.94
CA ASN A 111 31.89 16.30 -8.67
C ASN A 111 32.50 16.15 -10.07
N PHE A 112 31.65 15.87 -11.05
CA PHE A 112 32.04 15.68 -12.45
C PHE A 112 31.35 16.69 -13.37
N LYS A 113 31.94 16.92 -14.55
CA LYS A 113 31.40 17.84 -15.55
C LYS A 113 30.02 17.37 -16.01
N PHE A 114 29.03 18.27 -16.03
CA PHE A 114 27.62 18.01 -16.37
C PHE A 114 26.73 17.32 -15.33
N LYS A 115 27.18 17.15 -14.07
CA LYS A 115 26.35 16.64 -12.97
C LYS A 115 24.97 17.30 -12.85
N LYS A 116 24.89 18.62 -13.03
CA LYS A 116 23.63 19.38 -12.98
C LYS A 116 22.65 18.97 -14.08
N ILE A 117 23.14 18.66 -15.29
CA ILE A 117 22.30 18.22 -16.41
C ILE A 117 21.63 16.89 -16.07
N TRP A 118 22.39 15.92 -15.55
CA TRP A 118 21.86 14.62 -15.12
C TRP A 118 20.77 14.76 -14.05
N ILE A 119 20.98 15.60 -13.04
CA ILE A 119 19.96 15.86 -12.00
C ILE A 119 18.69 16.45 -12.61
N ILE A 120 18.81 17.41 -13.53
CA ILE A 120 17.65 18.02 -14.20
C ILE A 120 16.90 16.98 -15.04
N MET A 121 17.60 16.14 -15.80
CA MET A 121 16.97 15.09 -16.60
C MET A 121 16.20 14.08 -15.75
N ILE A 122 16.74 13.69 -14.59
CA ILE A 122 16.05 12.80 -13.65
C ILE A 122 14.75 13.45 -13.16
N ILE A 123 14.78 14.74 -12.79
CA ILE A 123 13.58 15.47 -12.35
C ILE A 123 12.54 15.55 -13.48
N LEU A 124 12.97 15.87 -14.71
CA LEU A 124 12.09 15.92 -15.86
C LEU A 124 11.41 14.58 -16.15
N ALA A 125 12.13 13.47 -16.01
CA ALA A 125 11.58 12.12 -16.19
C ALA A 125 10.47 11.78 -15.18
N PHE A 126 10.46 12.38 -13.99
CA PHE A 126 9.38 12.21 -13.01
C PHE A 126 8.18 13.14 -13.26
N ILE A 127 8.40 14.31 -13.85
CA ILE A 127 7.36 15.33 -14.04
C ILE A 127 6.58 15.12 -15.35
N ILE A 128 7.25 14.72 -16.43
CA ILE A 128 6.61 14.57 -17.74
C ILE A 128 5.79 13.27 -17.71
N PRO A 129 4.44 13.36 -17.77
CA PRO A 129 3.62 12.16 -17.83
C PRO A 129 3.86 11.44 -19.15
N ILE A 130 4.01 10.13 -19.07
CA ILE A 130 4.09 9.26 -20.24
C ILE A 130 2.64 8.91 -20.62
N PRO A 131 2.22 9.07 -21.89
CA PRO A 131 0.87 8.72 -22.34
C PRO A 131 0.58 7.21 -22.26
#